data_AF-A0A7W9WQD8-F1
#
_entry.id   AF-A0A7W9WQD8-F1
#
_cell.length_a   1.000
_cell.length_b   1.000
_cell.length_c   1.000
_cell.angle_alpha   90.00
_cell.angle_beta   90.00
_cell.angle_gamma   90.00
#
_symmetry.space_group_name_H-M   'P 1'
#
loop_
_entity.id
_entity.type
_entity.pdbx_description
1 polymer ?
#
loop_
_entity_poly.entity_id
_entity_poly.type
_entity_poly.pdbx_seq_one_letter_code
_entity_poly.pdbx_strand_id
1 'polypeptide(L)'
;MALGHKTGSRLPGSLSKTTLKMRDLAGQHAPAAIETIISIMQHGTTEGLRLSAACPILDRALGRPTTCTETGNDDDILFANLFANGPGETDEARTA
;
A
#
# COMPACT_ATOMS: atom_id res chain seq x y z
N MET A 1 -19.74 -41.80 -20.74
CA MET A 1 -19.04 -40.73 -20.00
C MET A 1 -19.81 -39.43 -20.21
N ALA A 2 -20.36 -38.82 -19.15
CA ALA A 2 -21.20 -37.63 -19.28
C ALA A 2 -20.33 -36.37 -19.40
N LEU A 3 -20.49 -35.61 -20.49
CA LEU A 3 -19.86 -34.31 -20.67
C LEU A 3 -20.51 -33.29 -19.72
N GLY A 4 -19.72 -32.67 -18.85
CA GLY A 4 -20.17 -31.60 -17.95
C GLY A 4 -20.69 -30.39 -18.74
N HIS A 5 -21.95 -30.03 -18.51
CA HIS A 5 -22.58 -28.84 -19.07
C HIS A 5 -22.01 -27.58 -18.39
N LYS A 6 -21.35 -26.72 -19.15
CA LYS A 6 -20.83 -25.42 -18.67
C LYS A 6 -22.00 -24.47 -18.42
N THR A 7 -22.63 -24.58 -17.24
CA THR A 7 -23.72 -23.67 -16.80
C THR A 7 -23.13 -22.36 -16.30
N GLY A 8 -22.55 -21.58 -17.20
CA GLY A 8 -21.98 -20.27 -16.87
C GLY A 8 -22.30 -19.27 -17.98
N SER A 9 -23.55 -18.82 -18.08
CA SER A 9 -23.97 -17.77 -19.02
C SER A 9 -23.52 -16.35 -18.62
N ARG A 10 -22.72 -16.21 -17.56
CA ARG A 10 -22.31 -14.90 -17.05
C ARG A 10 -21.06 -14.42 -17.77
N LEU A 11 -21.11 -13.17 -18.22
CA LEU A 11 -19.95 -12.46 -18.76
C LEU A 11 -18.81 -12.48 -17.73
N PRO A 12 -17.57 -12.81 -18.15
CA PRO A 12 -16.41 -12.74 -17.27
C PRO A 12 -16.26 -11.31 -16.75
N GLY A 13 -16.12 -11.16 -15.43
CA GLY A 13 -16.03 -9.86 -14.75
C GLY A 13 -17.35 -9.28 -14.24
N SER A 14 -18.50 -9.92 -14.51
CA SER A 14 -19.77 -9.50 -13.91
C SER A 14 -19.79 -9.82 -12.40
N LEU A 15 -19.87 -8.79 -11.56
CA LEU A 15 -19.95 -8.95 -10.11
C LEU A 15 -21.26 -9.64 -9.72
N SER A 16 -21.16 -10.62 -8.83
CA SER A 16 -22.35 -11.24 -8.24
C SER A 16 -23.09 -10.21 -7.37
N LYS A 17 -24.43 -10.30 -7.29
CA LYS A 17 -25.24 -9.44 -6.42
C LYS A 17 -24.78 -9.51 -4.95
N THR A 18 -24.28 -10.66 -4.52
CA THR A 18 -23.70 -10.86 -3.18
C THR A 18 -22.43 -10.04 -2.99
N THR A 19 -21.53 -10.04 -3.98
CA THR A 19 -20.28 -9.27 -3.94
C THR A 19 -20.55 -7.76 -3.88
N LEU A 20 -21.56 -7.27 -4.60
CA LEU A 20 -21.98 -5.86 -4.53
C LEU A 20 -22.47 -5.49 -3.11
N LYS A 21 -23.37 -6.28 -2.53
CA LYS A 21 -23.86 -6.06 -1.16
C LYS A 21 -22.74 -6.05 -0.12
N MET A 22 -21.74 -6.92 -0.27
CA MET A 22 -20.59 -6.94 0.63
C MET A 22 -19.72 -5.68 0.48
N ARG A 23 -19.54 -5.18 -0.76
CA ARG A 23 -18.81 -3.93 -1.01
C ARG A 23 -19.52 -2.75 -0.35
N ASP A 24 -20.84 -2.68 -0.45
CA ASP A 24 -21.64 -1.61 0.15
C ASP A 24 -21.54 -1.64 1.69
N LEU A 25 -21.66 -2.84 2.29
CA LEU A 25 -21.51 -3.03 3.73
C LEU A 25 -20.10 -2.67 4.20
N ALA A 26 -19.06 -3.10 3.48
CA ALA A 26 -17.68 -2.73 3.79
C ALA A 26 -17.46 -1.22 3.69
N GLY A 27 -18.07 -0.56 2.70
CA GLY A 27 -18.05 0.91 2.56
C GLY A 27 -18.65 1.63 3.77
N GLN A 28 -19.75 1.10 4.34
CA GLN A 28 -20.38 1.69 5.53
C GLN A 28 -19.49 1.61 6.77
N HIS A 29 -18.66 0.57 6.90
CA HIS A 29 -17.73 0.43 8.03
C HIS A 29 -16.36 1.07 7.79
N ALA A 30 -16.09 1.57 6.58
CA ALA A 30 -14.80 2.18 6.25
C ALA A 30 -14.44 3.38 7.15
N PRO A 31 -15.36 4.31 7.53
CA PRO A 31 -15.03 5.42 8.42
C PRO A 31 -14.57 4.94 9.81
N ALA A 32 -15.32 4.01 10.42
CA ALA A 32 -14.97 3.43 11.71
C ALA A 32 -13.63 2.66 11.67
N ALA A 33 -13.35 1.99 10.55
CA ALA A 33 -12.05 1.34 10.34
C ALA A 33 -10.90 2.36 10.28
N ILE A 34 -11.11 3.53 9.69
CA ILE A 34 -10.09 4.59 9.65
C ILE A 34 -9.84 5.16 11.05
N GLU A 35 -10.90 5.41 11.83
CA GLU A 35 -10.78 5.88 13.22
C GLU A 35 -9.98 4.91 14.10
N THR A 36 -10.25 3.61 13.95
CA THR A 36 -9.51 2.59 14.70
C THR A 36 -8.03 2.54 14.30
N ILE A 37 -7.70 2.68 13.02
CA ILE A 37 -6.30 2.76 12.55
C ILE A 37 -5.61 3.99 13.17
N ILE A 38 -6.26 5.15 13.19
CA ILE A 38 -5.71 6.37 13.83
C ILE A 38 -5.48 6.14 15.32
N SER A 39 -6.45 5.55 16.02
CA SER A 39 -6.31 5.23 17.45
C SER A 39 -5.16 4.26 17.71
N ILE A 40 -4.97 3.25 16.86
CA ILE A 40 -3.86 2.30 16.96
C ILE A 40 -2.52 2.99 16.72
N MET A 41 -2.46 3.90 15.75
CA MET A 41 -1.26 4.68 15.47
C MET A 41 -0.84 5.55 16.67
N GLN A 42 -1.80 6.14 17.38
CA GLN A 42 -1.56 7.03 18.52
C GLN A 42 -1.28 6.27 19.82
N HIS A 43 -2.00 5.18 20.08
CA HIS A 43 -2.02 4.49 21.38
C HIS A 43 -1.53 3.03 21.34
N GLY A 44 -1.05 2.56 20.19
CA GLY A 44 -0.58 1.19 20.02
C GLY A 44 0.53 0.83 21.01
N THR A 45 0.41 -0.35 21.61
CA THR A 45 1.33 -0.85 22.65
C THR A 45 2.74 -1.11 22.14
N THR A 46 2.88 -1.49 20.87
CA THR A 46 4.17 -1.76 20.24
C THR A 46 4.43 -0.80 19.08
N GLU A 47 5.71 -0.50 18.85
CA GLU A 47 6.14 0.34 17.74
C GLU A 47 5.74 -0.23 16.38
N GLY A 48 5.83 -1.56 16.22
CA GLY A 48 5.39 -2.23 15.00
C GLY A 48 3.90 -2.04 14.70
N LEU A 49 3.04 -2.04 15.73
CA LEU A 49 1.60 -1.79 15.56
C LEU A 49 1.33 -0.36 15.08
N ARG A 50 2.07 0.62 15.65
CA ARG A 50 1.97 2.03 15.27
C ARG A 50 2.46 2.27 13.84
N LEU A 51 3.60 1.68 13.47
CA LEU A 51 4.13 1.73 12.10
C LEU A 51 3.17 1.08 11.10
N SER A 52 2.65 -0.11 11.42
CA SER A 52 1.68 -0.80 10.57
C SER A 52 0.38 -0.02 10.39
N ALA A 53 -0.02 0.79 11.37
CA ALA A 53 -1.18 1.67 11.26
C ALA A 53 -0.88 2.98 10.51
N ALA A 54 0.36 3.48 10.58
CA ALA A 54 0.79 4.68 9.87
C ALA A 54 0.89 4.47 8.35
N CYS A 55 1.44 3.34 7.89
CA CYS A 55 1.58 3.04 6.46
C CYS A 55 0.28 3.20 5.65
N PRO A 56 -0.86 2.60 6.04
CA PRO A 56 -2.10 2.74 5.28
C PRO A 56 -2.70 4.15 5.33
N ILE A 57 -2.36 4.99 6.32
CA ILE A 57 -2.74 6.41 6.32
C ILE A 57 -1.92 7.17 5.27
N LEU A 58 -0.60 6.95 5.27
CA LEU A 58 0.31 7.59 4.32
C LEU A 58 0.01 7.18 2.87
N ASP A 59 -0.22 5.89 2.62
CA ASP A 59 -0.58 5.35 1.29
C ASP A 59 -1.82 6.02 0.71
N ARG A 60 -2.73 6.53 1.55
CA ARG A 60 -3.96 7.23 1.12
C ARG A 60 -3.75 8.72 0.91
N ALA A 61 -2.89 9.35 1.72
CA ALA A 61 -2.65 10.79 1.66
C ALA A 61 -1.64 11.17 0.57
N LEU A 62 -0.58 10.37 0.43
CA LEU A 62 0.55 10.63 -0.47
C LEU A 62 0.53 9.72 -1.71
N GLY A 63 -0.36 8.72 -1.72
CA GLY A 63 -0.37 7.67 -2.73
C GLY A 63 0.67 6.59 -2.45
N ARG A 64 0.56 5.46 -3.16
CA ARG A 64 1.54 4.39 -3.09
C ARG A 64 2.66 4.69 -4.09
N PRO A 65 3.95 4.58 -3.71
CA PRO A 65 5.04 4.74 -4.67
C PRO A 65 4.84 3.77 -5.83
N THR A 66 4.93 4.29 -7.05
CA THR A 66 4.86 3.48 -8.27
C THR A 66 6.00 2.46 -8.20
N THR A 67 5.66 1.18 -8.07
CA THR A 67 6.65 0.12 -8.20
C THR A 67 7.10 0.10 -9.66
N CYS A 68 8.36 0.44 -9.93
CA CYS A 68 8.98 0.19 -11.24
C CYS A 68 8.90 -1.31 -11.53
N THR A 69 7.86 -1.74 -12.22
CA THR A 69 7.85 -3.04 -12.88
C THR A 69 8.54 -2.85 -14.21
N GLU A 70 9.84 -3.10 -14.22
CA GLU A 70 10.74 -3.12 -15.38
C GLU A 70 10.04 -3.63 -16.65
N THR A 71 9.52 -2.69 -17.44
CA THR A 71 9.16 -2.89 -18.85
C THR A 71 9.57 -1.64 -19.61
N GLY A 72 10.88 -1.39 -19.63
CA GLY A 72 11.53 -0.51 -20.60
C GLY A 72 11.81 0.92 -20.14
N ASN A 73 13.06 1.11 -19.73
CA ASN A 73 13.93 2.29 -19.93
C ASN A 73 13.71 3.56 -19.07
N ASP A 74 14.83 3.96 -18.45
CA ASP A 74 15.32 5.31 -18.09
C ASP A 74 14.75 6.09 -16.89
N ASP A 75 13.87 5.52 -16.05
CA ASP A 75 13.36 6.24 -14.86
C ASP A 75 14.08 5.90 -13.53
N ASP A 76 15.11 5.04 -13.54
CA ASP A 76 15.77 4.52 -12.32
C ASP A 76 16.74 5.48 -11.62
N ILE A 77 17.03 6.65 -12.21
CA ILE A 77 18.11 7.54 -11.74
C ILE A 77 17.65 8.45 -10.58
N LEU A 78 16.34 8.71 -10.43
CA LEU A 78 15.83 9.69 -9.47
C LEU A 78 15.82 9.18 -8.01
N PHE A 79 15.55 7.88 -7.78
CA PHE A 79 15.54 7.31 -6.43
C PHE A 79 16.94 7.00 -5.90
N ALA A 80 17.87 6.61 -6.77
CA ALA A 80 19.25 6.32 -6.38
C ALA A 80 20.00 7.57 -5.93
N ASN A 81 19.83 8.70 -6.62
CA ASN A 81 20.58 9.93 -6.34
C ASN A 81 20.09 10.72 -5.10
N LEU A 82 18.84 10.51 -4.65
CA LEU A 82 18.28 11.21 -3.50
C LEU A 82 18.71 10.58 -2.16
N PHE A 83 18.96 9.26 -2.11
CA PHE A 83 19.40 8.57 -0.89
C PHE A 83 20.88 8.14 -0.91
N ALA A 84 21.57 8.21 -2.05
CA ALA A 84 23.02 8.00 -2.11
C ALA A 84 23.83 9.22 -1.65
N ASN A 85 23.26 10.43 -1.67
CA ASN A 85 23.89 11.63 -1.15
C ASN A 85 23.40 11.89 0.29
N GLY A 86 23.80 11.02 1.21
CA GLY A 86 23.86 11.38 2.63
C GLY A 86 24.85 12.54 2.82
N PRO A 87 24.61 13.45 3.76
CA PRO A 87 25.32 14.73 3.84
C PRO A 87 26.82 14.51 4.00
N GLY A 88 27.59 15.08 3.08
CA GLY A 88 28.98 15.39 3.37
C GLY A 88 29.02 16.44 4.47
N GLU A 89 29.53 16.06 5.63
CA GLU A 89 30.07 17.03 6.59
C GLU A 89 31.48 16.59 6.96
N THR A 90 32.40 17.41 6.46
CA THR A 90 33.79 17.62 6.85
C THR A 90 33.94 17.76 8.36
N ASP A 91 34.99 17.22 8.98
CA ASP A 91 36.21 17.99 9.28
C ASP A 91 37.07 17.34 10.41
N GLU A 92 38.38 17.51 10.26
CA GLU A 92 39.41 17.56 11.33
C GLU A 92 39.39 16.58 12.53
N ALA A 93 40.21 15.51 12.44
CA ALA A 93 41.03 15.09 13.58
C ALA A 93 42.32 14.35 13.15
N ARG A 94 43.42 15.12 13.17
CA ARG A 94 44.79 14.71 13.57
C ARG A 94 45.68 14.03 12.53
N THR A 95 46.28 14.87 11.69
CA THR A 95 47.73 14.85 11.49
C THR A 95 48.45 15.18 12.81
N ALA A 96 49.24 14.24 13.32
CA ALA A 96 50.49 14.38 14.10
C ALA A 96 50.75 13.08 14.90
#